data_AF-A0A0D0AF01-F1
#
_entry.id   AF-A0A0D0AF01-F1
#
_cell.length_a   1.000
_cell.length_b   1.000
_cell.length_c   1.000
_cell.angle_alpha   90.00
_cell.angle_beta   90.00
_cell.angle_gamma   90.00
#
_symmetry.space_group_name_H-M   'P 1'
#
loop_
_entity.id
_entity.type
_entity.pdbx_description
1 polymer ?
#
loop_
_entity_poly.entity_id
_entity_poly.type
_entity_poly.pdbx_seq_one_letter_code
_entity_poly.pdbx_strand_id
1 'polypeptide(L)' 'MVIHDVATRWNYTHAMIRRALMLCEAIEKWVFKRKELCDELYVSSQEWAFLKQLADILK' A
#
# COMPACT_ATOMS: atom_id res chain seq x y z
N MET A 1 9.65 13.40 -25.46
CA MET A 1 10.79 14.04 -24.77
C MET A 1 10.20 14.69 -23.54
N VAL A 2 10.27 14.11 -22.35
CA VAL A 2 11.47 13.70 -21.59
C VAL A 2 11.20 12.37 -20.86
N ILE A 3 12.17 11.46 -20.85
CA ILE A 3 12.20 10.28 -19.96
C ILE A 3 13.08 10.66 -18.78
N HIS A 4 12.50 10.80 -17.58
CA HIS A 4 13.13 10.79 -16.25
C HIS A 4 11.96 10.50 -15.29
N ASP A 5 11.90 9.44 -14.47
CA ASP A 5 12.94 8.74 -13.74
C ASP A 5 12.41 7.39 -13.22
N VAL A 6 13.30 6.67 -12.53
CA VAL A 6 13.04 5.91 -11.30
C VAL A 6 12.26 6.72 -10.20
N ALA A 7 11.74 7.91 -10.51
CA ALA A 7 10.73 8.62 -9.77
C ALA A 7 9.38 7.97 -10.07
N THR A 8 8.92 7.20 -9.09
CA THR A 8 7.51 7.12 -8.71
C THR A 8 6.67 5.99 -9.31
N ARG A 9 7.12 4.75 -9.03
CA ARG A 9 6.17 3.64 -8.82
C ARG A 9 5.17 3.91 -7.67
N TRP A 10 5.40 4.99 -6.91
CA TRP A 10 4.57 5.50 -5.81
C TRP A 10 3.83 6.83 -6.15
N ASN A 11 3.76 7.28 -7.42
CA ASN A 11 2.93 8.47 -7.76
C ASN A 11 1.56 8.13 -8.32
N TYR A 12 1.33 6.85 -8.61
CA TYR A 12 0.04 6.41 -9.10
C TYR A 12 -0.67 5.67 -7.96
N THR A 13 -1.61 6.37 -7.32
CA THR A 13 -2.37 5.88 -6.17
C THR A 13 -2.92 4.47 -6.42
N HIS A 14 -3.44 4.19 -7.61
CA HIS A 14 -3.91 2.85 -7.97
C HIS A 14 -2.80 1.79 -7.99
N ALA A 15 -1.65 2.06 -8.61
CA ALA A 15 -0.52 1.10 -8.62
C ALA A 15 0.06 0.88 -7.22
N MET A 16 0.11 1.92 -6.38
CA MET A 16 0.51 1.79 -4.99
C MET A 16 -0.43 0.85 -4.23
N ILE A 17 -1.73 1.08 -4.33
CA ILE A 17 -2.72 0.27 -3.64
C ILE A 17 -2.65 -1.18 -4.13
N ARG A 18 -2.59 -1.42 -5.45
CA ARG A 18 -2.43 -2.78 -6.01
C ARG A 18 -1.18 -3.48 -5.48
N ARG A 19 -0.06 -2.76 -5.41
CA ARG A 19 1.20 -3.32 -4.91
C ARG A 19 1.16 -3.56 -3.40
N ALA A 20 0.53 -2.69 -2.62
CA ALA A 20 0.33 -2.89 -1.19
C ALA A 20 -0.55 -4.12 -0.92
N LEU A 21 -1.65 -4.29 -1.68
CA LEU A 21 -2.52 -5.46 -1.60
C LEU A 21 -1.78 -6.76 -1.92
N MET A 22 -0.89 -6.77 -2.93
CA MET A 22 -0.05 -7.93 -3.24
C MET A 22 0.94 -8.28 -2.13
N LEU A 23 1.36 -7.29 -1.33
CA LEU A 23 2.37 -7.44 -0.29
C LEU A 23 1.76 -7.43 1.12
N CYS A 24 0.43 -7.52 1.24
CA CYS A 24 -0.32 -7.35 2.49
C CYS A 24 0.29 -8.15 3.65
N GLU A 25 0.47 -9.46 3.49
CA GLU A 25 1.03 -10.33 4.53
C GLU A 25 2.45 -9.93 4.97
N ALA A 26 3.27 -9.48 4.01
CA ALA A 26 4.64 -9.05 4.29
C ALA A 26 4.66 -7.70 5.04
N ILE A 27 3.75 -6.79 4.67
CA ILE A 27 3.56 -5.49 5.32
C ILE A 27 3.07 -5.71 6.76
N GLU A 28 1.99 -6.48 6.95
CA GLU A 28 1.46 -6.78 8.29
C GLU A 28 2.52 -7.42 9.18
N LYS A 29 3.22 -8.45 8.69
CA LYS A 29 4.29 -9.12 9.44
C LYS A 29 5.44 -8.16 9.80
N TRP A 30 5.75 -7.20 8.94
CA TRP A 30 6.79 -6.21 9.21
C TRP A 30 6.34 -5.17 10.24
N VAL A 31 5.10 -4.68 10.14
CA VAL A 31 4.50 -3.72 11.09
C VAL A 31 4.37 -4.34 12.48
N PHE A 32 3.83 -5.57 12.59
CA PHE A 32 3.70 -6.25 13.88
C PHE A 32 5.03 -6.54 14.59
N LYS A 33 6.13 -6.66 13.84
CA LYS A 33 7.47 -6.84 14.41
C LYS A 33 8.04 -5.57 15.05
N ARG A 34 7.51 -4.40 14.68
CA ARG A 34 7.95 -3.08 15.14
C ARG A 34 6.84 -2.46 15.96
N LYS A 35 6.78 -2.85 17.23
CA LYS A 35 5.73 -2.41 18.17
C LYS A 35 5.60 -0.88 18.21
N GLU A 36 6.73 -0.19 18.06
CA GLU A 36 6.83 1.27 18.03
C GLU A 36 6.15 1.92 16.82
N LEU A 37 5.97 1.18 15.71
CA LEU A 37 5.28 1.66 14.51
C LEU A 37 3.89 1.04 14.34
N CYS A 38 3.53 0.08 15.19
CA CYS A 38 2.29 -0.67 15.05
C CYS A 38 1.07 0.25 15.22
N ASP A 39 1.11 1.17 16.19
CA ASP A 39 -0.04 2.07 16.44
C ASP A 39 -0.29 3.04 15.27
N GLU A 40 0.76 3.41 14.53
CA GLU A 40 0.67 4.39 13.43
C GLU A 40 0.48 3.75 12.04
N LEU A 41 1.09 2.59 11.81
CA LEU A 41 1.14 1.94 10.49
C LEU A 41 0.30 0.67 10.39
N TYR A 42 -0.39 0.28 11.47
CA TYR A 42 -1.32 -0.83 11.41
C TYR A 42 -2.50 -0.49 10.50
N VAL A 43 -2.76 -1.39 9.56
CA VAL A 43 -3.90 -1.34 8.67
C VAL A 43 -4.80 -2.49 9.06
N SER A 44 -6.01 -2.17 9.51
CA SER A 44 -7.02 -3.16 9.88
C SER A 44 -7.53 -3.92 8.66
N SER A 45 -8.12 -5.09 8.89
CA SER A 45 -8.74 -5.88 7.82
C SER A 45 -9.84 -5.11 7.08
N GLN A 46 -10.53 -4.18 7.75
CA GLN A 46 -11.54 -3.33 7.14
C GLN A 46 -10.91 -2.27 6.22
N GLU A 47 -9.78 -1.68 6.60
CA GLU A 47 -9.04 -0.73 5.77
C GLU A 47 -8.42 -1.42 4.55
N TRP A 48 -7.90 -2.65 4.70
CA TRP A 48 -7.46 -3.46 3.54
C TRP A 48 -8.59 -3.75 2.56
N ALA A 49 -9.78 -4.09 3.08
CA ALA A 49 -10.97 -4.30 2.24
C ALA A 49 -11.38 -3.01 1.51
N PHE A 50 -11.32 -1.87 2.20
CA PHE A 50 -11.60 -0.56 1.59
C PHE A 50 -10.57 -0.19 0.52
N LEU A 51 -9.27 -0.44 0.76
CA LEU A 51 -8.21 -0.25 -0.23
C LEU A 51 -8.45 -1.10 -1.48
N LYS A 52 -8.91 -2.34 -1.32
CA LYS A 52 -9.28 -3.19 -2.46
C LYS A 52 -10.42 -2.57 -3.29
N GLN A 53 -11.46 -2.08 -2.63
CA GLN A 53 -12.57 -1.38 -3.32
C GLN A 53 -12.09 -0.12 -4.04
N LEU A 54 -11.25 0.70 -3.39
CA LEU A 54 -10.65 1.88 -4.01
C LEU A 54 -9.81 1.54 -5.24
N ALA A 55 -9.01 0.47 -5.18
CA ALA A 55 -8.22 0.03 -6.33
C ALA A 55 -9.08 -0.39 -7.53
N ASP A 56 -10.27 -0.94 -7.27
CA ASP A 56 -11.20 -1.34 -8.33
C ASP A 56 -11.92 -0.14 -8.96
N ILE A 57 -12.05 0.98 -8.23
CA ILE A 57 -12.61 2.25 -8.74
C ILE A 57 -11.56 3.04 -9.55
N LEU A 58 -10.31 3.11 -9.06
CA LEU A 58 -9.24 3.98 -9.58
C LEU A 58 -8.53 3.44 -10.85
N LYS A 59 -9.28 2.92 -11.84
CA LYS A 59 -8.80 2.29 -13.09
C LYS A 59 -7.42 2.75 -13.60
#